data_AF-A0A4P5PCC8-F1
#
_entry.id   AF-A0A4P5PCC8-F1
#
_cell.length_a   1.000
_cell.length_b   1.000
_cell.length_c   1.000
_cell.angle_alpha   90.00
_cell.angle_beta   90.00
_cell.angle_gamma   90.00
#
_symmetry.space_group_name_H-M   'P 1'
#
loop_
_entity.id
_entity.type
_entity.pdbx_description
1 polymer ?
#
loop_
_entity_poly.entity_id
_entity_poly.type
_entity_poly.pdbx_seq_one_letter_code
_entity_poly.pdbx_strand_id
1 'polypeptide(L)'
;MPEFGGASTLSYAQIFNHTAQYVDIETIGQSTGLKDKNGTEIYVGDIITIIDDEEKDTGFGWNEEVILHNGAFMAGDDNLLVNVNFRSVIANNIHEIKFR
;
A
#
# COMPACT_ATOMS: atom_id res chain seq x y z
N MET A 1 -10.68 17.98 21.29
CA MET A 1 -9.99 16.87 20.59
C MET A 1 -10.68 16.72 19.25
N PRO A 2 -9.99 16.78 18.12
CA PRO A 2 -10.67 16.69 16.83
C PRO A 2 -11.13 15.25 16.61
N GLU A 3 -12.30 15.12 16.02
CA GLU A 3 -13.00 13.86 15.77
C GLU A 3 -12.55 13.36 14.40
N PHE A 4 -11.81 12.24 14.33
CA PHE A 4 -11.29 11.70 13.08
C PHE A 4 -11.87 10.31 12.83
N GLY A 5 -12.74 10.22 11.82
CA GLY A 5 -13.39 8.98 11.40
C GLY A 5 -12.48 8.18 10.47
N GLY A 6 -11.86 7.11 10.96
CA GLY A 6 -11.14 6.19 10.07
C GLY A 6 -10.40 5.07 10.77
N ALA A 7 -9.69 5.33 11.86
CA ALA A 7 -8.98 4.29 12.61
C ALA A 7 -9.68 3.98 13.94
N SER A 8 -9.67 2.70 14.34
CA SER A 8 -10.18 2.29 15.64
C SER A 8 -9.42 3.02 16.75
N THR A 9 -10.11 3.48 17.78
CA THR A 9 -9.49 4.15 18.94
C THR A 9 -8.41 3.29 19.64
N LEU A 10 -8.42 1.98 19.41
CA LEU A 10 -7.47 1.01 19.96
C LEU A 10 -6.09 1.02 19.29
N SER A 11 -6.01 1.18 17.96
CA SER A 11 -4.72 1.24 17.25
C SER A 11 -3.94 2.51 17.62
N TYR A 12 -4.66 3.63 17.82
CA TYR A 12 -4.07 4.89 18.29
C TYR A 12 -3.41 4.76 19.67
N ALA A 13 -4.07 4.10 20.63
CA ALA A 13 -3.56 3.97 21.99
C ALA A 13 -2.24 3.16 22.07
N GLN A 14 -1.99 2.28 21.11
CA GLN A 14 -0.77 1.48 21.04
C GLN A 14 0.42 2.27 20.49
N ILE A 15 0.18 3.16 19.51
CA ILE A 15 1.24 3.98 18.87
C ILE A 15 1.90 4.94 19.89
N PHE A 16 1.15 5.51 20.83
CA PHE A 16 1.68 6.44 21.82
C PHE A 16 2.49 5.81 22.97
N ASN A 17 2.43 4.48 23.16
CA ASN A 17 3.01 3.82 24.34
C ASN A 17 4.50 3.42 24.19
N HIS A 18 5.08 3.50 23.00
CA HIS A 18 6.49 3.19 22.78
C HIS A 18 7.22 4.35 22.12
N THR A 19 7.88 5.18 22.95
CA THR A 19 8.75 6.31 22.59
C THR A 19 8.08 7.39 21.74
N ALA A 20 7.99 8.62 22.26
CA ALA A 20 7.44 9.76 21.54
C ALA A 20 8.32 10.15 20.34
N GLN A 21 8.23 9.39 19.25
CA GLN A 21 8.68 9.78 17.93
C GLN A 21 7.53 10.55 17.27
N TYR A 22 7.86 11.66 16.61
CA TYR A 22 6.91 12.40 15.80
C TYR A 22 6.59 11.54 14.57
N VAL A 23 5.43 10.89 14.59
CA VAL A 23 4.89 10.14 13.46
C VAL A 23 3.92 11.05 12.75
N ASP A 24 4.10 11.24 11.45
CA ASP A 24 3.08 11.83 10.61
C ASP A 24 1.95 10.81 10.46
N ILE A 25 0.76 11.14 10.97
CA ILE A 25 -0.37 10.22 10.98
C ILE A 25 -0.85 9.92 9.55
N GLU A 26 -0.61 10.83 8.61
CA GLU A 26 -1.00 10.67 7.22
C GLU A 26 -0.15 9.62 6.50
N THR A 27 1.03 9.26 7.05
CA THR A 27 1.92 8.24 6.47
C THR A 27 1.74 6.85 7.09
N ILE A 28 0.73 6.63 7.94
CA ILE A 28 0.45 5.31 8.52
C ILE A 28 -0.36 4.47 7.51
N GLY A 29 0.30 3.49 6.90
CA GLY A 29 -0.32 2.50 6.01
C GLY A 29 -0.81 1.25 6.72
N GLN A 30 -1.94 0.69 6.26
CA GLN A 30 -2.43 -0.61 6.71
C GLN A 30 -1.73 -1.74 5.95
N SER A 31 -1.17 -2.73 6.66
CA SER A 31 -0.65 -3.96 6.03
C SER A 31 -1.78 -4.74 5.36
N THR A 32 -1.52 -5.22 4.15
CA THR A 32 -2.45 -6.08 3.40
C THR A 32 -2.34 -7.56 3.78
N GLY A 33 -1.24 -7.95 4.45
CA GLY A 33 -0.87 -9.35 4.67
C GLY A 33 -0.37 -10.09 3.43
N LEU A 34 -0.34 -9.43 2.27
CA LEU A 34 0.19 -9.97 1.01
C LEU A 34 1.62 -9.51 0.78
N LYS A 35 2.32 -10.26 -0.08
CA LYS A 35 3.70 -9.98 -0.48
C LYS A 35 3.78 -9.81 -1.99
N ASP A 36 4.69 -8.95 -2.42
CA ASP A 36 5.07 -8.83 -3.83
C ASP A 36 5.88 -10.05 -4.30
N LYS A 37 6.25 -10.09 -5.58
CA LYS A 37 7.00 -11.22 -6.16
C LYS A 37 8.39 -11.43 -5.52
N ASN A 38 8.94 -10.40 -4.89
CA ASN A 38 10.25 -10.43 -4.22
C ASN A 38 10.11 -10.79 -2.73
N GLY A 39 8.90 -11.02 -2.22
CA GLY A 39 8.62 -11.35 -0.83
C GLY A 39 8.51 -10.14 0.11
N THR A 40 8.48 -8.93 -0.44
CA THR A 40 8.29 -7.67 0.31
C THR A 40 6.82 -7.53 0.66
N GLU A 41 6.50 -7.17 1.90
CA GLU A 41 5.12 -6.95 2.34
C GLU A 41 4.52 -5.69 1.70
N ILE A 42 3.26 -5.78 1.28
CA ILE A 42 2.54 -4.70 0.61
C ILE A 42 1.61 -3.99 1.61
N TYR A 43 1.63 -2.66 1.58
CA TYR A 43 0.81 -1.77 2.42
C TYR A 43 -0.12 -0.90 1.57
N VAL A 44 -1.20 -0.40 2.18
CA VAL A 44 -2.03 0.65 1.56
C VAL A 44 -1.18 1.89 1.29
N GLY A 45 -1.31 2.46 0.10
CA GLY A 45 -0.52 3.58 -0.41
C GLY A 45 0.74 3.18 -1.18
N ASP A 46 1.12 1.90 -1.18
CA ASP A 46 2.22 1.43 -2.03
C ASP A 46 1.83 1.53 -3.51
N ILE A 47 2.79 1.95 -4.33
CA ILE A 47 2.70 1.88 -5.78
C ILE A 47 3.36 0.57 -6.21
N ILE A 48 2.58 -0.32 -6.82
CA ILE A 48 3.07 -1.58 -7.36
C ILE A 48 3.11 -1.55 -8.89
N THR A 49 4.18 -2.08 -9.47
CA THR A 49 4.27 -2.34 -10.90
C THR A 49 3.79 -3.77 -11.15
N ILE A 50 2.69 -3.93 -11.88
CA ILE A 50 2.12 -5.23 -12.28
C ILE A 50 2.77 -5.65 -13.61
N ILE A 51 3.36 -6.85 -13.65
CA ILE A 51 4.07 -7.36 -14.83
C ILE A 51 3.18 -8.37 -15.55
N ASP A 52 2.95 -8.16 -16.85
CA ASP A 52 2.17 -9.07 -17.70
C ASP A 52 3.01 -10.27 -18.16
N ASP A 53 2.41 -11.45 -18.21
CA ASP A 53 3.05 -12.70 -18.63
C ASP A 53 3.16 -12.80 -20.16
N GLU A 54 2.34 -12.06 -20.91
CA GLU A 54 2.25 -12.14 -22.37
C GLU A 54 3.10 -11.09 -23.13
N GLU A 55 3.49 -9.99 -22.47
CA GLU A 55 4.44 -9.05 -23.06
C GLU A 55 5.85 -9.58 -22.89
N LYS A 56 6.56 -9.79 -24.00
CA LYS A 56 7.99 -10.14 -24.03
C LYS A 56 8.81 -9.14 -23.22
N ASP A 57 8.90 -9.32 -21.91
CA ASP A 57 9.87 -8.74 -20.97
C ASP A 57 10.33 -7.33 -21.41
N THR A 58 9.38 -6.46 -21.78
CA THR A 58 9.70 -5.14 -22.32
C THR A 58 10.13 -4.19 -21.20
N GLY A 59 10.00 -4.66 -19.94
CA GLY A 59 10.22 -3.88 -18.74
C GLY A 59 9.07 -2.92 -18.41
N PHE A 60 7.96 -2.97 -19.14
CA PHE A 60 6.81 -2.09 -18.94
C PHE A 60 5.69 -2.85 -18.22
N GLY A 61 5.54 -2.58 -16.93
CA GLY A 61 4.32 -2.91 -16.19
C GLY A 61 3.47 -1.66 -15.96
N TRP A 62 2.22 -1.84 -15.54
CA TRP A 62 1.37 -0.73 -15.11
C TRP A 62 1.56 -0.48 -13.63
N ASN A 63 1.65 0.80 -13.25
CA ASN A 63 1.78 1.21 -11.87
C ASN A 63 0.40 1.49 -11.30
N GLU A 64 0.07 0.82 -10.21
CA GLU A 64 -1.19 0.98 -9.50
C GLU A 64 -0.94 1.30 -8.02
N GLU A 65 -1.77 2.18 -7.45
CA GLU A 65 -1.80 2.40 -6.00
C GLU A 65 -2.55 1.25 -5.31
N VAL A 66 -2.02 0.77 -4.21
CA VAL A 66 -2.71 -0.19 -3.36
C VAL A 66 -3.70 0.55 -2.46
N ILE A 67 -4.99 0.31 -2.65
CA ILE A 67 -6.08 0.98 -1.92
C ILE A 67 -6.99 -0.01 -1.20
N LEU A 68 -7.70 0.48 -0.17
CA LEU A 68 -8.85 -0.22 0.41
C LEU A 68 -10.13 0.31 -0.24
N HIS A 69 -10.78 -0.48 -1.07
CA HIS A 69 -11.99 -0.09 -1.77
C HIS A 69 -13.02 -1.22 -1.72
N ASN A 70 -14.28 -0.87 -1.41
CA ASN A 70 -15.39 -1.82 -1.25
C ASN A 70 -15.09 -3.00 -0.28
N GLY A 71 -14.29 -2.74 0.76
CA GLY A 71 -13.93 -3.74 1.76
C GLY A 71 -12.85 -4.75 1.31
N ALA A 72 -12.16 -4.48 0.20
CA ALA A 72 -11.07 -5.31 -0.31
C ALA A 72 -9.81 -4.47 -0.56
N PHE A 73 -8.65 -5.11 -0.46
CA PHE A 73 -7.40 -4.53 -0.95
C PHE A 73 -7.35 -4.68 -2.47
N MET A 74 -7.16 -3.55 -3.14
CA MET A 74 -7.18 -3.43 -4.59
C MET A 74 -5.85 -2.85 -5.08
N ALA A 75 -5.48 -3.20 -6.30
CA ALA A 75 -4.48 -2.48 -7.08
C ALA A 75 -5.25 -1.56 -8.05
N GLY A 76 -5.22 -0.25 -7.76
CA GLY A 76 -6.10 0.72 -8.38
C GLY A 76 -7.56 0.44 -8.03
N ASP A 77 -8.48 0.83 -8.90
CA ASP A 77 -9.91 0.54 -8.78
C ASP A 77 -10.36 -0.70 -9.56
N ASP A 78 -9.48 -1.29 -10.37
CA ASP A 78 -9.82 -2.37 -11.31
C ASP A 78 -9.53 -3.79 -10.80
N ASN A 79 -8.45 -4.00 -10.03
CA ASN A 79 -7.97 -5.35 -9.70
C ASN A 79 -7.96 -5.63 -8.21
N LEU A 80 -8.42 -6.82 -7.80
CA LEU A 80 -8.15 -7.33 -6.44
C LEU A 80 -6.65 -7.58 -6.30
N LEU A 81 -6.05 -7.09 -5.20
CA LEU A 81 -4.61 -7.20 -4.98
C LEU A 81 -4.13 -8.66 -5.00
N VAL A 82 -4.93 -9.59 -4.46
CA VAL A 82 -4.63 -11.03 -4.42
C VAL A 82 -4.50 -11.67 -5.82
N ASN A 83 -5.05 -11.04 -6.87
CA ASN A 83 -4.96 -11.55 -8.24
C ASN A 83 -3.68 -11.12 -8.95
N VAL A 84 -2.93 -10.15 -8.38
CA VAL A 84 -1.79 -9.53 -9.06
C VAL A 84 -0.51 -9.48 -8.22
N ASN A 85 -0.59 -9.63 -6.89
CA ASN A 85 0.55 -9.46 -5.99
C ASN A 85 1.74 -10.37 -6.31
N PHE A 86 1.49 -11.61 -6.73
CA PHE A 86 2.55 -12.60 -7.00
C PHE A 86 3.39 -12.27 -8.24
N ARG A 87 2.92 -11.35 -9.10
CA ARG A 87 3.60 -10.88 -10.30
C ARG A 87 3.90 -9.38 -10.27
N SER A 88 3.68 -8.73 -9.11
CA SER A 88 3.97 -7.31 -8.94
C SER A 88 5.27 -7.06 -8.18
N VAL A 89 5.81 -5.85 -8.30
CA VAL A 89 6.94 -5.34 -7.50
C VAL A 89 6.55 -4.01 -6.90
N ILE A 90 6.88 -3.77 -5.64
CA ILE A 90 6.71 -2.44 -5.03
C ILE A 90 7.73 -1.48 -5.66
N ALA A 91 7.25 -0.41 -6.27
CA ALA A 91 8.07 0.60 -6.95
C ALA A 91 8.24 1.87 -6.11
N ASN A 92 7.22 2.25 -5.33
CA ASN A 92 7.24 3.44 -4.49
C ASN A 92 6.07 3.42 -3.48
N ASN A 93 5.86 4.54 -2.79
CA ASN A 93 4.69 4.82 -1.96
C ASN A 93 4.22 6.26 -2.21
N ILE A 94 2.91 6.52 -2.15
CA ILE A 94 2.33 7.86 -2.41
C ILE A 94 2.90 8.98 -1.54
N HIS A 95 3.41 8.67 -0.35
CA HIS A 95 4.01 9.64 0.56
C HIS A 95 5.50 9.90 0.31
N GLU A 96 6.15 9.05 -0.49
CA GLU A 96 7.58 9.15 -0.79
C GLU A 96 7.86 9.72 -2.19
N ILE A 97 6.84 9.77 -3.06
CA ILE A 97 6.94 10.36 -4.40
C ILE A 97 7.16 11.87 -4.29
N LYS A 98 8.31 12.33 -4.82
CA LYS A 98 8.65 13.75 -4.91
C LYS A 98 8.39 14.24 -6.32
N PHE A 99 7.29 14.94 -6.55
CA PHE A 99 7.11 15.74 -7.76
C PHE A 99 8.04 16.96 -7.66
N ARG A 100 9.02 17.04 -8.56
CA ARG A 100 9.92 18.20 -8.70
C ARG A 100 9.38 19.15 -9.75
#